data_AF-A0A8C7E3R7-F1
#
_entry.id   AF-A0A8C7E3R7-F1
#
_cell.length_a   1.000
_cell.length_b   1.000
_cell.length_c   1.000
_cell.angle_alpha   90.00
_cell.angle_beta   90.00
_cell.angle_gamma   90.00
#
_symmetry.space_group_name_H-M   'P 1'
#
loop_
_entity.id
_entity.type
_entity.pdbx_description
1 polymer ?
#
loop_
_entity_poly.entity_id
_entity_poly.type
_entity_poly.pdbx_seq_one_letter_code
_entity_poly.pdbx_strand_id
1 'polypeptide(L)'
;CRKEVKSALQSLPQPMSPSDFLDKLMGRTSGYDARIRPNFKGPPVNVTCNIFINSFGSVTETTMDYRVNVFLRQHWNDPRLTYWEYPDDSLDLDPSMLDSIWKPDLFFANEKGANFHEVTTDNKLLRIFRNGGVLYSIRLTLILSCPMDLKNFPMDTQICTMQLESFGYTMNDLIFEWEKEQEAVQVAEGLTLPQFILRDEKDLGYCTKSYNTGQFTCIEVKFHLERQMGYYLIQMYIPSLLIVILSWVSFWINMDAAPARVGLGITTVLTMTTQSAGSRASLPKVRAHGRDPGASSQHMSLWAGKSHCQTTPLAGGQGVLLGKSGASW
;
A
#
# COMPACT_ATOMS: atom_id res chain seq x y z
N CYS A 1 58.84 19.04 -61.46
CA CYS A 1 57.72 18.53 -60.64
C CYS A 1 58.16 18.28 -59.20
N ARG A 2 57.88 19.23 -58.29
CA ARG A 2 57.53 18.96 -56.89
C ARG A 2 57.19 20.30 -56.25
N LYS A 3 55.92 20.69 -56.36
CA LYS A 3 55.34 21.72 -55.52
C LYS A 3 55.24 21.13 -54.12
N GLU A 4 55.74 21.86 -53.13
CA GLU A 4 55.44 21.62 -51.72
C GLU A 4 53.93 21.72 -51.54
N VAL A 5 53.30 20.59 -51.23
CA VAL A 5 51.97 20.53 -50.62
C VAL A 5 52.21 20.11 -49.18
N LYS A 6 52.55 21.08 -48.33
CA LYS A 6 52.42 20.90 -46.88
C LYS A 6 50.93 20.82 -46.59
N SER A 7 50.49 19.58 -46.42
CA SER A 7 49.19 19.20 -45.89
C SER A 7 48.91 19.98 -44.60
N ALA A 8 47.99 20.95 -44.68
CA ALA A 8 47.25 21.42 -43.53
C ALA A 8 46.27 20.29 -43.16
N LEU A 9 46.75 19.29 -42.41
CA LEU A 9 45.86 18.47 -41.61
C LEU A 9 45.32 19.40 -40.52
N GLN A 10 44.15 20.00 -40.78
CA GLN A 10 43.31 20.56 -39.74
C GLN A 10 43.15 19.46 -38.69
N SER A 11 43.67 19.72 -37.49
CA SER A 11 43.37 18.92 -36.31
C SER A 11 41.85 18.85 -36.19
N LEU A 12 41.28 17.66 -36.39
CA LEU A 12 39.91 17.38 -36.00
C LEU A 12 39.73 17.90 -34.56
N PRO A 13 38.65 18.64 -34.25
CA PRO A 13 38.39 19.07 -32.89
C PRO A 13 38.42 17.84 -32.00
N GLN A 14 39.34 17.81 -31.03
CA GLN A 14 39.34 16.77 -30.02
C GLN A 14 37.96 16.78 -29.34
N PRO A 15 37.30 15.63 -29.17
CA PRO A 15 36.04 15.59 -28.45
C PRO A 15 36.27 16.16 -27.05
N MET A 16 35.39 17.07 -26.64
CA MET A 16 35.40 17.70 -25.32
C MET A 16 35.45 16.63 -24.23
N SER A 17 36.22 16.86 -23.17
CA SER A 17 36.26 15.92 -22.05
C SER A 17 34.86 15.84 -21.39
N PRO A 18 34.43 14.66 -20.90
CA PRO A 18 33.13 14.54 -20.24
C PRO A 18 32.96 15.50 -19.05
N SER A 19 34.03 15.80 -18.33
CA SER A 19 34.00 16.74 -17.19
C SER A 19 33.74 18.18 -17.66
N ASP A 20 34.47 18.65 -18.67
CA ASP A 20 34.27 19.99 -19.22
C ASP A 20 32.87 20.15 -19.85
N PHE A 21 32.35 19.06 -20.42
CA PHE A 21 30.99 19.03 -20.96
C PHE A 21 29.93 19.18 -19.87
N LEU A 22 30.05 18.42 -18.76
CA LEU A 22 29.11 18.53 -17.64
C LEU A 22 29.19 19.88 -16.95
N ASP A 23 30.38 20.46 -16.81
CA ASP A 23 30.59 21.81 -16.29
C ASP A 23 29.99 22.88 -17.22
N LYS A 24 30.05 22.67 -18.54
CA LYS A 24 29.38 23.55 -19.51
C LYS A 24 27.86 23.42 -19.45
N LEU A 25 27.31 22.27 -19.10
CA LEU A 25 25.86 22.03 -19.06
C LEU A 25 25.24 22.53 -17.74
N MET A 26 25.85 22.17 -16.61
CA MET A 26 25.28 22.37 -15.27
C MET A 26 26.16 23.19 -14.33
N GLY A 27 27.36 23.57 -14.77
CA GLY A 27 28.31 24.33 -13.97
C GLY A 27 28.03 25.83 -13.95
N ARG A 28 28.89 26.58 -13.24
CA ARG A 28 28.72 28.03 -13.02
C ARG A 28 28.75 28.86 -14.32
N THR A 29 29.35 28.33 -15.37
CA THR A 29 29.50 29.00 -16.67
C THR A 29 28.27 28.86 -17.56
N SER A 30 27.36 27.92 -17.27
CA SER A 30 26.18 27.65 -18.08
C SER A 30 25.01 28.58 -17.78
N GLY A 31 25.00 29.19 -16.59
CA GLY A 31 23.85 29.95 -16.09
C GLY A 31 22.67 29.07 -15.66
N TYR A 32 22.86 27.76 -15.55
CA TYR A 32 21.87 26.83 -15.03
C TYR A 32 21.65 27.09 -13.52
N ASP A 33 20.40 27.27 -13.11
CA ASP A 33 20.00 27.40 -11.71
C ASP A 33 19.01 26.29 -11.35
N ALA A 34 19.47 25.34 -10.54
CA ALA A 34 18.70 24.19 -10.08
C ALA A 34 17.48 24.58 -9.22
N ARG A 35 17.43 25.80 -8.69
CA ARG A 35 16.30 26.29 -7.90
C ARG A 35 15.12 26.73 -8.77
N ILE A 36 15.36 26.95 -10.07
CA ILE A 36 14.36 27.42 -11.02
C ILE A 36 13.86 26.24 -11.84
N ARG A 37 12.54 26.04 -11.83
CA ARG A 37 11.89 24.99 -12.62
C ARG A 37 12.11 25.19 -14.13
N PRO A 38 12.13 24.11 -14.93
CA PRO A 38 12.07 24.20 -16.38
C PRO A 38 10.89 25.05 -16.86
N ASN A 39 11.09 25.79 -17.95
CA ASN A 39 10.05 26.64 -18.56
C ASN A 39 9.43 27.64 -17.57
N PHE A 40 10.23 28.25 -16.69
CA PHE A 40 9.76 29.25 -15.73
C PHE A 40 8.98 30.38 -16.42
N LYS A 41 7.79 30.74 -15.87
CA LYS A 41 6.76 31.63 -16.46
C LYS A 41 6.04 31.08 -17.70
N GLY A 42 6.36 29.87 -18.13
CA GLY A 42 5.69 29.15 -19.20
C GLY A 42 4.71 28.10 -18.64
N PRO A 43 4.34 27.10 -19.46
CA PRO A 43 3.42 26.03 -19.05
C PRO A 43 3.97 25.23 -17.85
N PRO A 44 3.10 24.46 -17.16
CA PRO A 44 3.53 23.55 -16.12
C PRO A 44 4.50 22.50 -16.68
N VAL A 45 5.39 22.02 -15.82
CA VAL A 45 6.24 20.88 -16.13
C VAL A 45 5.42 19.62 -15.97
N ASN A 46 5.30 18.83 -17.04
CA ASN A 46 4.67 17.52 -16.97
C ASN A 46 5.72 16.49 -16.58
N VAL A 47 5.49 15.80 -15.46
CA VAL A 47 6.35 14.73 -14.97
C VAL A 47 5.58 13.42 -15.08
N THR A 48 6.06 12.50 -15.93
CA THR A 48 5.50 11.16 -16.01
C THR A 48 6.15 10.27 -14.96
N CYS A 49 5.32 9.54 -14.23
CA CYS A 49 5.74 8.68 -13.13
C CYS A 49 5.49 7.21 -13.45
N ASN A 50 6.47 6.40 -13.09
CA ASN A 50 6.44 4.94 -13.20
C ASN A 50 6.98 4.33 -11.90
N ILE A 51 6.38 3.24 -11.44
CA ILE A 51 6.77 2.56 -10.22
C ILE A 51 7.04 1.09 -10.51
N PHE A 52 8.17 0.59 -10.02
CA PHE A 52 8.47 -0.84 -9.98
C PHE A 52 8.45 -1.32 -8.53
N ILE A 53 7.55 -2.25 -8.21
CA ILE A 53 7.45 -2.87 -6.88
C ILE A 53 8.42 -4.04 -6.79
N ASN A 54 9.50 -3.83 -6.04
CA ASN A 54 10.52 -4.85 -5.79
C ASN A 54 10.12 -5.78 -4.64
N SER A 55 9.45 -5.26 -3.60
CA SER A 55 8.88 -6.09 -2.53
C SER A 55 7.63 -5.44 -1.96
N PHE A 56 6.65 -6.25 -1.57
CA PHE A 56 5.42 -5.81 -0.92
C PHE A 56 5.17 -6.71 0.28
N GLY A 57 4.93 -6.15 1.46
CA GLY A 57 4.73 -6.98 2.64
C GLY A 57 4.45 -6.19 3.91
N SER A 58 4.57 -6.88 5.05
CA SER A 58 4.35 -6.30 6.38
C SER A 58 3.01 -5.54 6.51
N VAL A 59 1.96 -6.06 5.87
CA VAL A 59 0.60 -5.55 6.03
C VAL A 59 0.19 -5.84 7.47
N THR A 60 -0.03 -4.77 8.24
CA THR A 60 -0.25 -4.84 9.68
C THR A 60 -1.59 -4.21 10.00
N GLU A 61 -2.55 -5.02 10.44
CA GLU A 61 -3.92 -4.58 10.74
C GLU A 61 -3.97 -3.67 11.98
N THR A 62 -3.11 -3.90 12.97
CA THR A 62 -3.12 -3.15 14.23
C THR A 62 -2.71 -1.70 14.04
N THR A 63 -1.70 -1.45 13.19
CA THR A 63 -1.21 -0.11 12.85
C THR A 63 -1.90 0.46 11.62
N MET A 64 -2.63 -0.35 10.85
CA MET A 64 -3.27 0.03 9.58
C MET A 64 -2.24 0.59 8.57
N ASP A 65 -1.20 -0.18 8.30
CA ASP A 65 -0.19 0.15 7.29
C ASP A 65 0.38 -1.08 6.60
N TYR A 66 1.11 -0.83 5.52
CA TYR A 66 1.86 -1.81 4.77
C TYR A 66 3.22 -1.26 4.40
N ARG A 67 4.17 -2.15 4.15
CA ARG A 67 5.53 -1.79 3.73
C ARG A 67 5.78 -2.20 2.30
N VAL A 68 6.35 -1.30 1.52
CA VAL A 68 6.70 -1.54 0.11
C VAL A 68 8.11 -1.05 -0.19
N ASN A 69 8.83 -1.79 -1.03
CA ASN A 69 10.11 -1.39 -1.59
C ASN A 69 9.88 -1.13 -3.08
N VAL A 70 10.13 0.09 -3.52
CA VAL A 70 9.84 0.53 -4.88
C VAL A 70 11.07 1.16 -5.54
N PHE A 71 11.15 1.04 -6.86
CA PHE A 71 11.88 1.99 -7.69
C PHE A 71 10.87 3.00 -8.23
N LEU A 72 10.99 4.24 -7.78
CA LEU A 72 10.23 5.37 -8.30
C LEU A 72 11.02 5.97 -9.47
N ARG A 73 10.41 5.98 -10.65
CA ARG A 73 10.95 6.60 -11.86
C ARG A 73 10.12 7.83 -12.21
N GLN A 74 10.81 8.93 -12.44
CA GLN A 74 10.25 10.20 -12.86
C GLN A 74 10.90 10.60 -14.16
N HIS A 75 10.10 11.01 -15.13
CA HIS A 75 10.58 11.49 -16.41
C HIS A 75 9.96 12.86 -16.72
N TRP A 76 10.81 13.84 -17.02
CA TRP A 76 10.40 15.19 -17.40
C TRP A 76 11.34 15.75 -18.47
N ASN A 77 10.97 16.88 -19.06
CA ASN A 77 11.82 17.58 -20.03
C ASN A 77 12.37 18.88 -19.42
N ASP A 78 13.68 19.06 -19.46
CA ASP A 78 14.37 20.31 -19.15
C ASP A 78 15.13 20.80 -20.40
N PRO A 79 14.58 21.78 -21.15
CA PRO A 79 15.21 22.28 -22.37
C PRO A 79 16.63 22.81 -22.17
N ARG A 80 16.99 23.24 -20.93
CA ARG A 80 18.31 23.77 -20.60
C ARG A 80 19.39 22.67 -20.58
N LEU A 81 19.00 21.41 -20.46
CA LEU A 81 19.89 20.24 -20.44
C LEU A 81 20.05 19.58 -21.82
N THR A 82 19.49 20.19 -22.88
CA THR A 82 19.65 19.74 -24.26
C THR A 82 21.12 19.87 -24.69
N TYR A 83 21.65 18.85 -25.37
CA TYR A 83 23.02 18.87 -25.87
C TYR A 83 23.13 18.32 -27.29
N TRP A 84 24.18 18.72 -28.01
CA TRP A 84 24.42 18.28 -29.39
C TRP A 84 25.88 17.95 -29.69
N GLU A 85 26.78 18.28 -28.76
CA GLU A 85 28.22 18.12 -28.83
C GLU A 85 28.69 16.67 -28.63
N TYR A 86 27.89 15.87 -27.93
CA TYR A 86 28.17 14.47 -27.66
C TYR A 86 27.35 13.56 -28.59
N PRO A 87 27.94 12.50 -29.18
CA PRO A 87 27.26 11.64 -30.14
C PRO A 87 26.20 10.74 -29.51
N ASP A 88 26.32 10.44 -28.21
CA ASP A 88 25.44 9.51 -27.50
C ASP A 88 24.05 10.12 -27.27
N ASP A 89 23.01 9.33 -27.50
CA ASP A 89 21.61 9.75 -27.35
C ASP A 89 21.20 9.97 -25.89
N SER A 90 21.94 9.38 -24.95
CA SER A 90 21.75 9.57 -23.52
C SER A 90 23.06 9.49 -22.75
N LEU A 91 23.15 10.24 -21.66
CA LEU A 91 24.27 10.25 -20.73
C LEU A 91 23.80 9.73 -19.37
N ASP A 92 24.44 8.66 -18.90
CA ASP A 92 24.30 8.18 -17.52
C ASP A 92 25.24 8.98 -16.61
N LEU A 93 24.66 9.67 -15.63
CA LEU A 93 25.38 10.56 -14.73
C LEU A 93 25.51 9.96 -13.33
N ASP A 94 26.59 10.33 -12.66
CA ASP A 94 26.79 9.96 -11.26
C ASP A 94 25.71 10.61 -10.36
N PRO A 95 25.18 9.89 -9.35
CA PRO A 95 24.18 10.42 -8.42
C PRO A 95 24.56 11.72 -7.71
N SER A 96 25.85 12.00 -7.50
CA SER A 96 26.32 13.25 -6.89
C SER A 96 25.92 14.50 -7.68
N MET A 97 25.67 14.36 -8.99
CA MET A 97 25.23 15.47 -9.85
C MET A 97 23.75 15.83 -9.67
N LEU A 98 22.96 15.04 -8.95
CA LEU A 98 21.53 15.29 -8.72
C LEU A 98 21.24 16.58 -7.94
N ASP A 99 22.20 17.10 -7.19
CA ASP A 99 22.05 18.37 -6.47
C ASP A 99 22.33 19.59 -7.37
N SER A 100 22.92 19.36 -8.55
CA SER A 100 23.20 20.41 -9.55
C SER A 100 22.05 20.62 -10.55
N ILE A 101 21.03 19.76 -10.52
CA ILE A 101 19.86 19.86 -11.40
C ILE A 101 18.57 20.12 -10.62
N TRP A 102 17.62 20.76 -11.28
CA TRP A 102 16.26 20.82 -10.76
C TRP A 102 15.63 19.42 -10.77
N LYS A 103 14.92 19.08 -9.69
CA LYS A 103 14.16 17.84 -9.56
C LYS A 103 12.77 18.14 -8.99
N PRO A 104 11.71 17.41 -9.42
CA PRO A 104 10.38 17.55 -8.83
C PRO A 104 10.39 17.22 -7.33
N ASP A 105 9.57 17.92 -6.55
CA ASP A 105 9.44 17.81 -5.10
C ASP A 105 8.34 16.82 -4.69
N LEU A 106 8.40 15.63 -5.30
CA LEU A 106 7.44 14.56 -5.05
C LEU A 106 7.56 14.03 -3.62
N PHE A 107 6.44 13.97 -2.91
CA PHE A 107 6.31 13.30 -1.62
C PHE A 107 5.11 12.35 -1.62
N PHE A 108 5.07 11.44 -0.65
CA PHE A 108 3.98 10.48 -0.49
C PHE A 108 2.97 10.99 0.54
N ALA A 109 1.73 11.28 0.13
CA ALA A 109 0.76 11.95 0.99
C ALA A 109 0.30 11.10 2.19
N ASN A 110 0.26 9.77 2.02
CA ASN A 110 -0.17 8.81 3.04
C ASN A 110 1.01 8.04 3.69
N GLU A 111 2.21 8.61 3.65
CA GLU A 111 3.40 8.02 4.25
C GLU A 111 3.46 8.22 5.77
N LYS A 112 3.90 7.17 6.47
CA LYS A 112 4.19 7.16 7.92
C LYS A 112 5.69 7.07 8.21
N GLY A 113 6.44 6.44 7.31
CA GLY A 113 7.89 6.33 7.37
C GLY A 113 8.48 5.99 6.00
N ALA A 114 9.54 6.68 5.60
CA ALA A 114 10.23 6.49 4.33
C ALA A 114 11.74 6.50 4.53
N ASN A 115 12.42 5.55 3.89
CA ASN A 115 13.87 5.44 3.97
C ASN A 115 14.49 5.32 2.57
N PHE A 116 15.56 6.06 2.36
CA PHE A 116 16.46 5.91 1.21
C PHE A 116 17.41 4.72 1.42
N HIS A 117 17.98 4.23 0.31
CA HIS A 117 18.96 3.14 0.33
C HIS A 117 20.33 3.66 -0.11
N GLU A 118 21.31 3.62 0.78
CA GLU A 118 22.64 4.22 0.59
C GLU A 118 23.77 3.17 0.51
N VAL A 119 23.44 1.87 0.60
CA VAL A 119 24.43 0.77 0.59
C VAL A 119 24.48 0.12 -0.80
N THR A 120 25.65 -0.13 -1.39
CA THR A 120 27.00 0.38 -1.03
C THR A 120 27.25 1.82 -1.47
N THR A 121 26.37 2.35 -2.32
CA THR A 121 26.30 3.74 -2.78
C THR A 121 24.82 4.15 -2.82
N ASP A 122 24.54 5.44 -2.98
CA ASP A 122 23.19 5.94 -3.19
C ASP A 122 22.50 5.21 -4.35
N ASN A 123 21.37 4.58 -4.05
CA ASN A 123 20.57 3.85 -5.04
C ASN A 123 19.69 4.83 -5.84
N LYS A 124 20.37 5.68 -6.61
CA LYS A 124 19.80 6.69 -7.49
C LYS A 124 20.39 6.50 -8.89
N LEU A 125 19.59 6.77 -9.91
CA LEU A 125 20.02 6.76 -11.31
C LEU A 125 19.54 8.07 -11.93
N LEU A 126 20.46 8.75 -12.60
CA LEU A 126 20.19 9.95 -13.37
C LEU A 126 20.65 9.71 -14.81
N ARG A 127 19.73 9.88 -15.76
CA ARG A 127 20.03 9.82 -17.18
C ARG A 127 19.45 11.03 -17.87
N ILE A 128 20.28 11.73 -18.64
CA ILE A 128 19.86 12.87 -19.46
C ILE A 128 19.89 12.44 -20.92
N PHE A 129 18.80 12.67 -21.63
CA PHE A 129 18.67 12.44 -23.06
C PHE A 129 19.04 13.68 -23.84
N ARG A 130 19.49 13.47 -25.08
CA ARG A 130 19.93 14.54 -25.99
C ARG A 130 18.90 15.66 -26.20
N ASN A 131 17.60 15.32 -26.16
CA ASN A 131 16.48 16.24 -26.30
C ASN A 131 16.11 17.02 -25.01
N GLY A 132 16.93 16.90 -23.95
CA GLY A 132 16.65 17.49 -22.64
C GLY A 132 15.67 16.66 -21.79
N GLY A 133 15.27 15.47 -22.23
CA GLY A 133 14.56 14.51 -21.38
C GLY A 133 15.44 14.08 -20.21
N VAL A 134 14.87 13.95 -19.02
CA VAL A 134 15.59 13.52 -17.82
C VAL A 134 14.85 12.35 -17.20
N LEU A 135 15.51 11.22 -17.08
CA LEU A 135 15.05 10.07 -16.32
C LEU A 135 15.75 10.06 -14.97
N TYR A 136 14.97 10.14 -13.91
CA TYR A 136 15.43 10.02 -12.54
C TYR A 136 14.76 8.81 -11.90
N SER A 137 15.56 7.86 -11.43
CA SER A 137 15.07 6.67 -10.72
C SER A 137 15.69 6.58 -9.35
N ILE A 138 14.87 6.31 -8.33
CA ILE A 138 15.33 6.18 -6.94
C ILE A 138 14.68 4.97 -6.26
N ARG A 139 15.46 4.25 -5.46
CA ARG A 139 14.96 3.16 -4.61
C ARG A 139 14.49 3.68 -3.26
N LEU A 140 13.27 3.35 -2.88
CA LEU A 140 12.65 3.75 -1.61
C LEU A 140 12.06 2.55 -0.88
N THR A 141 12.17 2.55 0.45
CA THR A 141 11.29 1.74 1.31
C THR A 141 10.29 2.66 1.96
N LEU A 142 9.00 2.39 1.76
CA LEU A 142 7.90 3.20 2.26
C LEU A 142 7.03 2.36 3.21
N ILE A 143 6.58 2.98 4.29
CA ILE A 143 5.53 2.51 5.17
C ILE A 143 4.34 3.43 4.92
N LEU A 144 3.29 2.88 4.31
CA LEU A 144 2.15 3.64 3.83
C LEU A 144 0.91 3.28 4.66
N SER A 145 0.16 4.31 5.03
CA SER A 145 -1.11 4.16 5.72
C SER A 145 -2.15 3.54 4.80
N CYS A 146 -2.82 2.50 5.28
CA CYS A 146 -3.91 1.82 4.59
C CYS A 146 -5.07 1.60 5.58
N PRO A 147 -6.09 2.46 5.59
CA PRO A 147 -7.27 2.26 6.43
C PRO A 147 -8.07 1.04 5.94
N MET A 148 -8.04 -0.05 6.71
CA MET A 148 -8.67 -1.33 6.34
C MET A 148 -10.12 -1.41 6.82
N ASP A 149 -11.01 -2.01 6.01
CA ASP A 149 -12.37 -2.36 6.42
C ASP A 149 -12.44 -3.85 6.78
N LEU A 150 -12.51 -4.13 8.09
CA LEU A 150 -12.45 -5.50 8.64
C LEU A 150 -13.82 -6.11 8.93
N LYS A 151 -14.92 -5.55 8.40
CA LYS A 151 -16.28 -6.07 8.65
C LYS A 151 -16.46 -7.55 8.29
N ASN A 152 -15.84 -8.00 7.20
CA ASN A 152 -15.96 -9.36 6.70
C ASN A 152 -14.76 -10.24 7.06
N PHE A 153 -13.94 -9.84 8.04
CA PHE A 153 -12.77 -10.60 8.43
C PHE A 153 -13.12 -12.06 8.79
N PRO A 154 -12.36 -13.07 8.32
CA PRO A 154 -11.15 -13.00 7.49
C PRO A 154 -11.41 -13.14 5.96
N MET A 155 -12.66 -13.06 5.51
CA MET A 155 -13.06 -13.09 4.10
C MET A 155 -13.18 -11.68 3.52
N ASP A 156 -12.13 -10.88 3.69
CA ASP A 156 -12.06 -9.48 3.30
C ASP A 156 -11.09 -9.24 2.13
N THR A 157 -11.42 -8.24 1.32
CA THR A 157 -10.52 -7.65 0.32
C THR A 157 -10.22 -6.22 0.76
N GLN A 158 -8.93 -5.92 0.92
CA GLN A 158 -8.45 -4.60 1.33
C GLN A 158 -7.97 -3.81 0.11
N ILE A 159 -8.26 -2.52 0.10
CA ILE A 159 -7.80 -1.59 -0.94
C ILE A 159 -6.79 -0.65 -0.31
N CYS A 160 -5.51 -0.87 -0.59
CA CYS A 160 -4.43 -0.03 -0.08
C CYS A 160 -3.94 0.92 -1.17
N THR A 161 -3.88 2.21 -0.85
CA THR A 161 -3.49 3.24 -1.82
C THR A 161 -2.05 3.71 -1.60
N MET A 162 -1.44 4.21 -2.67
CA MET A 162 -0.19 4.96 -2.63
C MET A 162 -0.43 6.27 -3.38
N GLN A 163 -0.25 7.39 -2.71
CA GLN A 163 -0.53 8.73 -3.23
C GLN A 163 0.77 9.51 -3.40
N LEU A 164 1.05 9.98 -4.61
CA LEU A 164 2.23 10.76 -4.95
C LEU A 164 1.78 12.19 -5.24
N GLU A 165 2.31 13.15 -4.50
CA GLU A 165 1.84 14.54 -4.51
C GLU A 165 3.02 15.52 -4.57
N SER A 166 2.79 16.70 -5.14
CA SER A 166 3.72 17.83 -5.14
C SER A 166 3.56 18.65 -3.85
N PHE A 167 4.66 18.95 -3.16
CA PHE A 167 4.58 19.69 -1.90
C PHE A 167 4.47 21.21 -2.07
N GLY A 168 5.32 21.78 -2.92
CA GLY A 168 5.52 23.22 -3.08
C GLY A 168 4.98 23.78 -4.39
N TYR A 169 4.94 22.98 -5.47
CA TYR A 169 4.43 23.44 -6.76
C TYR A 169 2.94 23.17 -6.94
N THR A 170 2.19 24.22 -7.29
CA THR A 170 0.76 24.11 -7.64
C THR A 170 0.55 23.49 -9.03
N MET A 171 -0.68 23.12 -9.34
CA MET A 171 -1.09 22.60 -10.67
C MET A 171 -0.73 23.51 -11.86
N ASN A 172 -0.50 24.81 -11.63
CA ASN A 172 -0.09 25.74 -12.69
C ASN A 172 1.40 25.62 -13.06
N ASP A 173 2.21 25.02 -12.17
CA ASP A 173 3.66 24.91 -12.31
C ASP A 173 4.15 23.48 -12.53
N LEU A 174 3.45 22.49 -11.95
CA LEU A 174 3.85 21.09 -11.99
C LEU A 174 2.61 20.18 -12.08
N ILE A 175 2.65 19.22 -12.99
CA ILE A 175 1.60 18.21 -13.17
C ILE A 175 2.23 16.82 -13.18
N PHE A 176 1.72 15.93 -12.33
CA PHE A 176 2.06 14.52 -12.31
C PHE A 176 1.08 13.73 -13.16
N GLU A 177 1.63 12.85 -14.00
CA GLU A 177 0.86 11.93 -14.82
C GLU A 177 1.45 10.52 -14.69
N TRP A 178 0.60 9.50 -14.77
CA TRP A 178 1.09 8.13 -14.92
C TRP A 178 1.66 7.92 -16.31
N GLU A 179 2.74 7.15 -16.42
CA GLU A 179 3.20 6.63 -17.71
C GLU A 179 2.04 5.87 -18.39
N LYS A 180 1.89 6.00 -19.71
CA LYS A 180 0.73 5.44 -20.41
C LYS A 180 0.75 3.91 -20.35
N GLU A 181 -0.44 3.31 -20.27
CA GLU A 181 -0.69 1.86 -20.40
C GLU A 181 -0.24 0.97 -19.21
N GLN A 182 0.08 -0.30 -19.49
CA GLN A 182 0.40 -1.36 -18.51
C GLN A 182 1.74 -1.15 -17.79
N GLU A 183 2.55 -0.18 -18.24
CA GLU A 183 3.89 0.01 -17.71
C GLU A 183 3.94 0.88 -16.45
N ALA A 184 2.90 1.65 -16.14
CA ALA A 184 2.89 2.61 -15.02
C ALA A 184 3.27 1.97 -13.67
N VAL A 185 2.80 0.75 -13.43
CA VAL A 185 3.05 0.00 -12.19
C VAL A 185 3.47 -1.42 -12.52
N GLN A 186 4.76 -1.68 -12.40
CA GLN A 186 5.38 -2.96 -12.62
C GLN A 186 5.59 -3.67 -11.28
N VAL A 187 5.48 -5.00 -11.28
CA VAL A 187 5.66 -5.82 -10.07
C VAL A 187 6.73 -6.87 -10.37
N ALA A 188 7.64 -7.10 -9.44
CA ALA A 188 8.66 -8.13 -9.58
C ALA A 188 8.04 -9.51 -9.81
N GLU A 189 8.64 -10.28 -10.73
CA GLU A 189 8.20 -11.65 -11.01
C GLU A 189 8.33 -12.54 -9.76
N GLY A 190 7.32 -13.35 -9.50
CA GLY A 190 7.29 -14.24 -8.34
C GLY A 190 7.05 -13.54 -7.00
N LEU A 191 6.68 -12.25 -7.00
CA LEU A 191 6.27 -11.57 -5.77
C LEU A 191 5.03 -12.26 -5.17
N THR A 192 5.16 -12.76 -3.96
CA THR A 192 4.08 -13.40 -3.20
C THR A 192 4.02 -12.82 -1.80
N LEU A 193 2.82 -12.73 -1.24
CA LEU A 193 2.62 -12.36 0.16
C LEU A 193 2.12 -13.59 0.93
N PRO A 194 2.53 -13.77 2.20
CA PRO A 194 2.17 -14.95 2.98
C PRO A 194 0.71 -14.98 3.45
N GLN A 195 0.08 -13.80 3.60
CA GLN A 195 -1.29 -13.69 4.13
C GLN A 195 -2.30 -13.16 3.11
N PHE A 196 -1.82 -12.59 2.01
CA PHE A 196 -2.64 -11.91 1.01
C PHE A 196 -2.25 -12.34 -0.39
N ILE A 197 -3.18 -12.19 -1.32
CA ILE A 197 -2.94 -12.29 -2.75
C ILE A 197 -3.09 -10.88 -3.29
N LEU A 198 -2.04 -10.36 -3.91
CA LEU A 198 -2.11 -9.12 -4.67
C LEU A 198 -2.80 -9.41 -6.00
N ARG A 199 -3.94 -8.78 -6.27
CA ARG A 199 -4.63 -8.91 -7.55
C ARG A 199 -3.84 -8.22 -8.67
N ASP A 200 -3.97 -8.75 -9.88
CA ASP A 200 -3.24 -8.23 -11.05
C ASP A 200 -3.77 -6.88 -11.55
N GLU A 201 -5.04 -6.56 -11.25
CA GLU A 201 -5.65 -5.28 -11.58
C GLU A 201 -5.19 -4.22 -10.57
N LYS A 202 -4.67 -3.10 -11.07
CA LYS A 202 -4.30 -1.92 -10.28
C LYS A 202 -5.06 -0.73 -10.82
N ASP A 203 -5.78 -0.03 -9.96
CA ASP A 203 -6.51 1.16 -10.37
C ASP A 203 -5.58 2.36 -10.32
N LEU A 204 -5.35 2.98 -11.47
CA LEU A 204 -4.63 4.25 -11.58
C LEU A 204 -5.64 5.39 -11.57
N GLY A 205 -5.41 6.39 -10.72
CA GLY A 205 -6.29 7.54 -10.58
C GLY A 205 -5.55 8.82 -10.28
N TYR A 206 -6.31 9.91 -10.27
CA TYR A 206 -5.88 11.23 -9.84
C TYR A 206 -6.51 11.56 -8.49
N CYS A 207 -5.74 12.19 -7.60
CA CYS A 207 -6.13 12.51 -6.23
C CYS A 207 -5.92 13.99 -5.89
N THR A 208 -6.02 14.88 -6.89
CA THR A 208 -5.76 16.32 -6.78
C THR A 208 -6.30 16.92 -5.48
N LYS A 209 -5.41 17.56 -4.72
CA LYS A 209 -5.73 18.13 -3.41
C LYS A 209 -5.91 19.63 -3.51
N SER A 210 -6.91 20.14 -2.80
CA SER A 210 -7.15 21.57 -2.65
C SER A 210 -6.93 21.96 -1.20
N TYR A 211 -5.89 22.75 -0.95
CA TYR A 211 -5.59 23.35 0.35
C TYR A 211 -5.84 24.86 0.30
N ASN A 212 -5.79 25.52 1.46
CA ASN A 212 -5.90 26.97 1.54
C ASN A 212 -4.76 27.69 0.78
N THR A 213 -3.63 27.01 0.58
CA THR A 213 -2.45 27.51 -0.14
C THR A 213 -2.52 27.33 -1.65
N GLY A 214 -3.44 26.52 -2.16
CA GLY A 214 -3.57 26.26 -3.60
C GLY A 214 -4.04 24.84 -3.93
N GLN A 215 -4.09 24.55 -5.23
CA GLN A 215 -4.41 23.22 -5.75
C GLN A 215 -3.12 22.52 -6.20
N PHE A 216 -2.91 21.29 -5.73
CA PHE A 216 -1.67 20.53 -5.93
C PHE A 216 -1.94 19.24 -6.71
N THR A 217 -1.00 18.90 -7.57
CA THR A 217 -1.08 17.68 -8.38
C THR A 217 -0.87 16.44 -7.52
N CYS A 218 -1.72 15.44 -7.70
CA CYS A 218 -1.66 14.19 -6.97
C CYS A 218 -2.14 13.07 -7.87
N ILE A 219 -1.33 12.00 -7.96
CA ILE A 219 -1.67 10.75 -8.63
C ILE A 219 -1.68 9.62 -7.62
N GLU A 220 -2.59 8.66 -7.78
CA GLU A 220 -2.70 7.52 -6.89
C GLU A 220 -2.80 6.19 -7.63
N VAL A 221 -2.28 5.15 -6.98
CA VAL A 221 -2.50 3.75 -7.37
C VAL A 221 -3.20 3.02 -6.22
N LYS A 222 -4.15 2.15 -6.56
CA LYS A 222 -4.86 1.29 -5.61
C LYS A 222 -4.46 -0.17 -5.81
N PHE A 223 -4.00 -0.79 -4.73
CA PHE A 223 -3.66 -2.20 -4.66
C PHE A 223 -4.80 -2.97 -4.01
N HIS A 224 -5.35 -3.94 -4.72
CA HIS A 224 -6.37 -4.86 -4.21
C HIS A 224 -5.70 -6.09 -3.58
N LEU A 225 -5.81 -6.21 -2.26
CA LEU A 225 -5.22 -7.27 -1.45
C LEU A 225 -6.32 -8.18 -0.93
N GLU A 226 -6.38 -9.42 -1.42
CA GLU A 226 -7.34 -10.41 -0.96
C GLU A 226 -6.72 -11.30 0.11
N ARG A 227 -7.40 -11.47 1.25
CA ARG A 227 -6.87 -12.28 2.35
C ARG A 227 -6.95 -13.78 2.04
N GLN A 228 -5.87 -14.50 2.34
CA GLN A 228 -5.86 -15.96 2.23
C GLN A 228 -6.52 -16.62 3.45
N MET A 229 -7.54 -17.44 3.19
CA MET A 229 -8.34 -18.08 4.23
C MET A 229 -7.68 -19.30 4.90
N GLY A 230 -6.66 -19.90 4.28
CA GLY A 230 -6.11 -21.19 4.70
C GLY A 230 -5.63 -21.20 6.16
N TYR A 231 -4.94 -20.15 6.59
CA TYR A 231 -4.48 -20.01 7.98
C TYR A 231 -5.65 -19.95 8.97
N TYR A 232 -6.67 -19.14 8.67
CA TYR A 232 -7.83 -18.95 9.54
C TYR A 232 -8.69 -20.22 9.64
N LEU A 233 -8.79 -20.99 8.56
CA LEU A 233 -9.50 -22.27 8.59
C LEU A 233 -8.88 -23.24 9.60
N ILE A 234 -7.55 -23.38 9.58
CA ILE A 234 -6.82 -24.33 10.43
C ILE A 234 -6.74 -23.86 11.89
N GLN A 235 -6.45 -22.58 12.13
CA GLN A 235 -6.20 -22.06 13.47
C GLN A 235 -7.47 -21.62 14.22
N MET A 236 -8.50 -21.19 13.49
CA MET A 236 -9.72 -20.65 14.09
C MET A 236 -10.92 -21.57 13.86
N TYR A 237 -11.30 -21.80 12.60
CA TYR A 237 -12.56 -22.50 12.30
C TYR A 237 -12.57 -23.98 12.70
N ILE A 238 -11.52 -24.75 12.40
CA ILE A 238 -11.45 -26.18 12.73
C ILE A 238 -11.49 -26.40 14.25
N PRO A 239 -10.67 -25.75 15.09
CA PRO A 239 -10.74 -25.91 16.54
C PRO A 239 -12.09 -25.47 17.12
N SER A 240 -12.70 -24.38 16.61
CA SER A 240 -14.04 -23.97 17.05
C SER A 240 -15.09 -25.05 16.75
N LEU A 241 -15.04 -25.65 15.56
CA LEU A 241 -15.93 -26.75 15.19
C LEU A 241 -15.75 -27.97 16.09
N LEU A 242 -14.51 -28.34 16.41
CA LEU A 242 -14.21 -29.44 17.33
C LEU A 242 -14.74 -29.18 18.74
N ILE A 243 -14.64 -27.94 19.25
CA ILE A 243 -15.22 -27.55 20.56
C ILE A 243 -16.74 -27.70 20.55
N VAL A 244 -17.41 -27.29 19.45
CA VAL A 244 -18.86 -27.46 19.30
C VAL A 244 -19.24 -28.95 19.29
N ILE A 245 -18.51 -29.79 18.55
CA ILE A 245 -18.75 -31.25 18.53
C ILE A 245 -18.54 -31.85 19.92
N LEU A 246 -17.47 -31.47 20.64
CA LEU A 246 -17.21 -31.91 22.02
C LEU A 246 -18.34 -31.53 22.97
N SER A 247 -18.97 -30.37 22.77
CA SER A 247 -20.13 -29.97 23.58
C SER A 247 -21.32 -30.92 23.39
N TRP A 248 -21.51 -31.48 22.18
CA TRP A 248 -22.58 -32.42 21.87
C TRP A 248 -22.35 -33.82 22.46
N VAL A 249 -21.10 -34.20 22.76
CA VAL A 249 -20.79 -35.47 23.45
C VAL A 249 -21.45 -35.55 24.83
N SER A 250 -21.69 -34.40 25.48
CA SER A 250 -22.41 -34.32 26.77
C SER A 250 -23.82 -34.91 26.71
N PHE A 251 -24.46 -34.98 25.53
CA PHE A 251 -25.78 -35.59 25.36
C PHE A 251 -25.78 -37.12 25.45
N TRP A 252 -24.63 -37.75 25.23
CA TRP A 252 -24.47 -39.21 25.27
C TRP A 252 -24.08 -39.74 26.65
N ILE A 253 -23.74 -38.86 27.59
CA ILE A 253 -23.36 -39.22 28.95
C ILE A 253 -24.62 -39.41 29.80
N ASN A 254 -24.66 -40.50 30.58
CA ASN A 254 -25.77 -40.80 31.49
C ASN A 254 -26.05 -39.59 32.42
N MET A 255 -27.33 -39.29 32.63
CA MET A 255 -27.80 -38.18 33.45
C MET A 255 -27.28 -38.24 34.88
N ASP A 256 -27.07 -39.44 35.42
CA ASP A 256 -26.57 -39.67 36.78
C ASP A 256 -25.13 -39.17 36.98
N ALA A 257 -24.34 -39.07 35.90
CA ALA A 257 -22.98 -38.53 35.91
C ALA A 257 -22.96 -37.00 35.81
N ALA A 258 -23.69 -36.32 36.69
CA ALA A 258 -23.81 -34.86 36.70
C ALA A 258 -22.47 -34.11 36.73
N PRO A 259 -21.45 -34.52 37.52
CA PRO A 259 -20.15 -33.83 37.56
C PRO A 259 -19.43 -33.83 36.20
N ALA A 260 -19.52 -34.93 35.44
CA ALA A 260 -18.87 -35.05 34.14
C ALA A 260 -19.52 -34.12 33.09
N ARG A 261 -20.86 -34.06 33.07
CA ARG A 261 -21.61 -33.21 32.14
C ARG A 261 -21.38 -31.72 32.40
N VAL A 262 -21.36 -31.33 33.68
CA VAL A 262 -21.08 -29.94 34.10
C VAL A 262 -19.63 -29.56 33.78
N GLY A 263 -18.67 -30.44 34.08
CA GLY A 263 -17.25 -30.22 33.77
C GLY A 263 -16.98 -30.00 32.28
N LEU A 264 -17.57 -30.82 31.41
CA LEU A 264 -17.48 -30.66 29.95
C LEU A 264 -18.12 -29.36 29.46
N GLY A 265 -19.29 -28.99 30.00
CA GLY A 265 -19.97 -27.75 29.66
C GLY A 265 -19.16 -26.50 30.02
N ILE A 266 -18.61 -26.46 31.24
CA ILE A 266 -17.78 -25.32 31.69
C ILE A 266 -16.50 -25.22 30.84
N THR A 267 -15.82 -26.34 30.61
CA THR A 267 -14.55 -26.37 29.88
C THR A 267 -14.72 -25.92 28.44
N THR A 268 -15.78 -26.37 27.75
CA THR A 268 -16.07 -25.96 26.36
C THR A 268 -16.38 -24.46 26.26
N VAL A 269 -17.19 -23.90 27.16
CA VAL A 269 -17.50 -22.45 27.20
C VAL A 269 -16.26 -21.61 27.52
N LEU A 270 -15.45 -22.03 28.48
CA LEU A 270 -14.20 -21.34 28.84
C LEU A 270 -13.21 -21.37 27.66
N THR A 271 -13.09 -22.51 26.98
CA THR A 271 -12.22 -22.66 25.82
C THR A 271 -12.69 -21.76 24.67
N MET A 272 -13.99 -21.71 24.40
CA MET A 272 -14.58 -20.82 23.38
C MET A 272 -14.33 -19.34 23.70
N THR A 273 -14.48 -18.94 24.96
CA THR A 273 -14.22 -17.57 25.42
C THR A 273 -12.76 -17.21 25.24
N THR A 274 -11.85 -18.13 25.59
CA THR A 274 -10.40 -17.96 25.42
C THR A 274 -10.04 -17.85 23.93
N GLN A 275 -10.62 -18.69 23.08
CA GLN A 275 -10.41 -18.66 21.63
C GLN A 275 -10.91 -17.35 21.01
N SER A 276 -12.09 -16.88 21.41
CA SER A 276 -12.66 -15.59 20.94
C SER A 276 -11.82 -14.38 21.39
N ALA A 277 -11.21 -14.43 22.56
CA ALA A 277 -10.26 -13.41 23.00
C ALA A 277 -8.97 -13.47 22.18
N GLY A 278 -8.42 -14.67 21.96
CA GLY A 278 -7.22 -14.91 21.16
C GLY A 278 -7.36 -14.46 19.70
N SER A 279 -8.50 -14.73 19.06
CA SER A 279 -8.74 -14.34 17.66
C SER A 279 -8.78 -12.83 17.43
N ARG A 280 -9.01 -12.04 18.49
CA ARG A 280 -9.04 -10.57 18.44
C ARG A 280 -7.74 -9.92 18.91
N ALA A 281 -6.79 -10.70 19.43
CA ALA A 281 -5.55 -10.16 20.00
C ALA A 281 -4.64 -9.49 18.96
N SER A 282 -4.67 -9.97 17.71
CA SER A 282 -3.89 -9.45 16.59
C SER A 282 -4.64 -8.43 15.73
N LEU A 283 -5.87 -8.05 16.10
CA LEU A 283 -6.67 -7.09 15.35
C LEU A 283 -6.71 -5.73 16.04
N PRO A 284 -6.87 -4.63 15.29
CA PRO A 284 -7.09 -3.32 15.89
C PRO A 284 -8.38 -3.34 16.72
N LYS A 285 -8.42 -2.52 17.77
CA LYS A 285 -9.61 -2.37 18.63
C LYS A 285 -10.70 -1.55 17.90
N VAL A 286 -11.39 -2.17 16.96
CA VAL A 286 -12.50 -1.54 16.22
C VAL A 286 -13.78 -1.62 17.05
N ARG A 287 -14.58 -0.55 17.10
CA ARG A 287 -15.94 -0.61 17.66
C ARG A 287 -16.81 -1.37 16.67
N ALA A 288 -17.36 -2.51 17.09
CA ALA A 288 -18.31 -3.27 16.27
C ALA A 288 -19.56 -2.40 15.99
N HIS A 289 -19.62 -1.78 14.80
CA HIS A 289 -20.83 -1.16 14.26
C HIS A 289 -21.52 -2.05 13.22
N GLY A 290 -21.25 -3.35 13.30
CA GLY A 290 -21.83 -4.40 12.48
C GLY A 290 -22.07 -5.60 13.37
N ARG A 291 -23.29 -6.11 13.31
CA ARG A 291 -23.80 -7.27 14.05
C ARG A 291 -22.94 -8.48 13.66
N ASP A 292 -21.91 -8.84 14.43
CA ASP A 292 -21.10 -10.06 14.26
C ASP A 292 -22.04 -11.30 14.27
N PRO A 293 -22.38 -11.92 13.14
CA PRO A 293 -23.29 -13.07 13.15
C PRO A 293 -22.54 -14.33 13.59
N GLY A 294 -21.23 -14.44 13.29
CA GLY A 294 -20.42 -15.63 13.56
C GLY A 294 -20.10 -15.84 15.04
N ALA A 295 -19.59 -14.80 15.71
CA ALA A 295 -19.24 -14.89 17.14
C ALA A 295 -20.48 -14.94 18.05
N SER A 296 -21.57 -14.27 17.66
CA SER A 296 -22.84 -14.36 18.41
C SER A 296 -23.59 -15.66 18.15
N SER A 297 -23.60 -16.20 16.92
CA SER A 297 -24.25 -17.47 16.61
C SER A 297 -23.57 -18.69 17.24
N GLN A 298 -22.23 -18.67 17.38
CA GLN A 298 -21.49 -19.71 18.10
C GLN A 298 -21.74 -19.66 19.63
N HIS A 299 -21.93 -18.47 20.20
CA HIS A 299 -22.38 -18.35 21.60
C HIS A 299 -23.84 -18.81 21.80
N MET A 300 -24.71 -18.59 20.81
CA MET A 300 -26.14 -18.94 20.90
C MET A 300 -26.43 -20.43 20.68
N SER A 301 -25.62 -21.11 19.87
CA SER A 301 -25.77 -22.56 19.62
C SER A 301 -25.42 -23.44 20.83
N LEU A 302 -24.57 -22.95 21.75
CA LEU A 302 -24.33 -23.59 23.05
C LEU A 302 -25.51 -23.44 24.04
N TRP A 303 -26.30 -22.38 23.91
CA TRP A 303 -27.49 -22.15 24.75
C TRP A 303 -28.78 -22.79 24.21
N ALA A 304 -28.84 -23.09 22.91
CA ALA A 304 -30.02 -23.68 22.27
C ALA A 304 -30.26 -25.16 22.64
N GLY A 305 -29.32 -25.83 23.31
CA GLY A 305 -29.46 -27.23 23.74
C GLY A 305 -30.45 -27.50 24.88
N LYS A 306 -31.33 -26.55 25.24
CA LYS A 306 -32.25 -26.68 26.38
C LYS A 306 -33.71 -26.29 26.13
N SER A 307 -34.15 -26.01 24.91
CA SER A 307 -35.54 -25.60 24.61
C SER A 307 -36.40 -26.68 23.93
N HIS A 308 -35.94 -27.92 23.80
CA HIS A 308 -36.73 -29.04 23.29
C HIS A 308 -36.65 -30.27 24.23
N CYS A 309 -37.27 -30.17 25.41
CA CYS A 309 -37.88 -31.34 26.05
C CYS A 309 -38.81 -30.95 27.21
N GLN A 310 -40.05 -31.43 27.10
CA GLN A 310 -41.03 -31.72 28.17
C GLN A 310 -41.73 -30.55 28.87
N THR A 311 -42.89 -30.18 28.31
CA THR A 311 -44.09 -29.93 29.12
C THR A 311 -45.23 -30.81 28.59
N THR A 312 -45.32 -32.05 29.08
CA THR A 312 -46.58 -32.80 29.13
C THR A 312 -47.39 -32.29 30.33
N PRO A 313 -48.68 -31.99 30.19
CA PRO A 313 -49.47 -31.38 31.25
C PRO A 313 -50.06 -32.45 32.18
N LEU A 314 -49.87 -32.27 33.49
CA LEU A 314 -50.71 -32.92 34.51
C LEU A 314 -51.71 -31.88 35.03
N ALA A 315 -52.97 -32.31 35.02
CA ALA A 315 -54.17 -31.54 35.31
C ALA A 315 -54.25 -31.05 36.76
N GLY A 316 -54.92 -29.90 36.96
CA GLY A 316 -55.64 -29.60 38.21
C GLY A 316 -55.46 -28.17 38.72
N GLY A 317 -56.50 -27.34 38.57
CA GLY A 317 -56.78 -26.22 39.49
C GLY A 317 -56.76 -24.81 38.90
N GLN A 318 -57.95 -24.33 38.51
CA GLN A 318 -58.50 -22.96 38.69
C GLN A 318 -57.46 -21.79 38.68
N GLY A 319 -57.37 -20.92 37.68
CA GLY A 319 -58.44 -20.20 36.97
C GLY A 319 -58.79 -18.89 37.68
N VAL A 320 -57.98 -17.82 37.53
CA VAL A 320 -58.43 -16.40 37.57
C VAL A 320 -57.52 -15.49 36.72
N LEU A 321 -58.11 -15.04 35.62
CA LEU A 321 -58.02 -13.78 34.85
C LEU A 321 -56.99 -12.68 35.20
N LEU A 322 -56.17 -12.36 34.20
CA LEU A 322 -56.02 -11.05 33.50
C LEU A 322 -56.10 -9.73 34.28
N GLY A 323 -55.01 -8.95 34.22
CA GLY A 323 -55.01 -7.50 34.44
C GLY A 323 -53.75 -6.83 33.88
N LYS A 324 -53.79 -6.39 32.61
CA LYS A 324 -52.82 -5.46 32.02
C LYS A 324 -53.23 -4.02 32.34
N SER A 325 -52.31 -3.24 32.91
CA SER A 325 -52.17 -1.78 32.73
C SER A 325 -50.73 -1.45 33.17
N GLY A 326 -49.84 -0.84 32.40
CA GLY A 326 -50.03 0.28 31.48
C GLY A 326 -49.73 1.59 32.23
N ALA A 327 -48.45 2.00 32.26
CA ALA A 327 -47.96 3.37 32.50
C ALA A 327 -46.45 3.37 32.16
N SER A 328 -45.95 3.92 31.04
CA SER A 328 -45.73 5.35 30.73
C SER A 328 -45.11 6.14 31.90
N TRP A 329 -43.78 6.27 31.92
CA TRP A 329 -43.04 7.44 31.44
C TRP A 329 -41.65 7.00 30.97
#